data_AF-A0A2W6C1T1-F1
#
_entry.id   AF-A0A2W6C1T1-F1
#
_cell.length_a   1.000
_cell.length_b   1.000
_cell.length_c   1.000
_cell.angle_alpha   90.00
_cell.angle_beta   90.00
_cell.angle_gamma   90.00
#
_symmetry.space_group_name_H-M   'P 1'
#
loop_
_entity.id
_entity.type
_entity.pdbx_description
1 polymer ?
#
loop_
_entity_poly.entity_id
_entity_poly.type
_entity_poly.pdbx_seq_one_letter_code
_entity_poly.pdbx_strand_id
1 'polypeptide(L)'
;LAHLALRSAPPRRLIVGTFRDSAVTPDHPMSRVLADLRRESGVQRITLGGLDESEVAALLQAGAGHNLDSDGVALAGELTRETGGNPFFVSEVVRHLVERGAIVQGDDGRWRVEGGWASSGFRRACSRSSPSARAGSEPGQSRRSESRR
;
A
#
# COMPACT_ATOMS: atom_id res chain seq x y z
N LEU A 1 24.42 -3.25 -16.15
CA LEU A 1 23.93 -4.51 -15.53
C LEU A 1 24.18 -5.73 -16.40
N ALA A 2 23.66 -5.80 -17.63
CA ALA A 2 23.88 -6.93 -18.54
C ALA A 2 25.36 -7.35 -18.65
N HIS A 3 26.26 -6.40 -18.86
CA HIS A 3 27.70 -6.66 -18.97
C HIS A 3 28.32 -7.27 -17.70
N LEU A 4 27.81 -6.96 -16.51
CA LEU A 4 28.34 -7.48 -15.24
C LEU A 4 27.79 -8.86 -14.89
N ALA A 5 26.55 -9.13 -15.30
CA ALA A 5 25.85 -10.37 -15.02
C ALA A 5 26.09 -11.45 -16.08
N LEU A 6 26.24 -11.08 -17.35
CA LEU A 6 26.34 -12.01 -18.49
C LEU A 6 27.78 -12.30 -18.96
N ARG A 7 28.79 -11.61 -18.44
CA ARG A 7 30.21 -11.79 -18.83
C ARG A 7 31.09 -12.19 -17.66
N SER A 8 30.67 -13.19 -16.88
CA SER A 8 31.38 -13.55 -15.66
C SER A 8 32.55 -14.51 -15.88
N ALA A 9 33.75 -14.05 -15.53
CA ALA A 9 34.76 -14.78 -14.76
C ALA A 9 35.28 -13.83 -13.65
N PRO A 10 35.73 -14.25 -12.44
CA PRO A 10 35.78 -15.56 -11.78
C PRO A 10 34.64 -15.75 -10.71
N PRO A 11 34.55 -16.87 -9.95
CA PRO A 11 33.28 -17.50 -9.53
C PRO A 11 32.64 -17.02 -8.21
N ARG A 12 32.81 -15.76 -7.79
CA ARG A 12 32.31 -15.30 -6.47
C ARG A 12 31.64 -13.92 -6.47
N ARG A 13 30.62 -13.70 -7.29
CA ARG A 13 29.83 -12.46 -7.26
C ARG A 13 28.34 -12.76 -7.24
N LEU A 14 27.63 -12.25 -6.23
CA LEU A 14 26.17 -12.20 -6.18
C LEU A 14 25.73 -10.79 -6.58
N ILE A 15 24.88 -10.71 -7.61
CA ILE A 15 24.28 -9.44 -8.06
C ILE A 15 22.80 -9.50 -7.71
N VAL A 16 22.32 -8.53 -6.93
CA VAL A 16 20.90 -8.35 -6.62
C VAL A 16 20.40 -7.13 -7.38
N GLY A 17 19.32 -7.30 -8.12
CA GLY A 17 18.64 -6.22 -8.85
C GLY A 17 17.17 -6.19 -8.49
N THR A 18 16.64 -5.01 -8.24
CA THR A 18 15.21 -4.78 -8.00
C THR A 18 14.65 -3.94 -9.13
N PHE A 19 13.45 -4.26 -9.59
CA PHE A 19 12.74 -3.41 -10.54
C PHE A 19 11.23 -3.57 -10.35
N ARG A 20 10.48 -2.63 -10.93
CA ARG A 20 9.02 -2.66 -10.91
C ARG A 20 8.51 -3.16 -12.25
N ASP A 21 7.74 -4.25 -12.27
CA ASP A 21 7.21 -4.81 -13.52
C ASP A 21 6.41 -3.77 -14.33
N SER A 22 5.66 -2.89 -13.67
CA SER A 22 4.92 -1.81 -14.33
C SER A 22 5.80 -0.76 -15.03
N ALA A 23 7.07 -0.66 -14.66
CA ALA A 23 8.01 0.32 -15.23
C ALA A 23 8.76 -0.23 -16.46
N VAL A 24 8.65 -1.54 -16.73
CA VAL A 24 9.36 -2.21 -17.81
C VAL A 24 8.34 -2.71 -18.84
N THR A 25 8.01 -1.84 -19.80
CA THR A 25 7.16 -2.20 -20.94
C THR A 25 7.92 -3.07 -21.95
N PRO A 26 7.26 -3.81 -22.86
CA PRO A 26 7.94 -4.64 -23.84
C PRO A 26 9.01 -3.92 -24.67
N ASP A 27 8.79 -2.63 -24.98
CA ASP A 27 9.73 -1.79 -25.74
C ASP A 27 10.85 -1.17 -24.88
N HIS A 28 10.79 -1.35 -23.55
CA HIS A 28 11.77 -0.79 -22.64
C HIS A 28 13.15 -1.48 -22.82
N PRO A 29 14.27 -0.74 -22.85
CA PRO A 29 15.60 -1.32 -23.04
C PRO A 29 15.97 -2.42 -22.02
N MET A 30 15.43 -2.35 -20.80
CA MET A 30 15.64 -3.40 -19.80
C MET A 30 14.91 -4.71 -20.08
N SER A 31 13.87 -4.73 -20.92
CA SER A 31 13.12 -5.94 -21.24
C SER A 31 14.00 -6.99 -21.90
N ARG A 32 14.89 -6.57 -22.79
CA ARG A 32 15.91 -7.45 -23.40
C ARG A 32 16.88 -8.00 -22.36
N VAL A 33 17.42 -7.13 -21.50
CA VAL A 33 18.36 -7.51 -20.44
C VAL A 33 17.74 -8.52 -19.47
N LEU A 34 16.48 -8.31 -19.05
CA LEU A 34 15.78 -9.22 -18.15
C LEU A 34 15.45 -10.56 -18.84
N ALA A 35 15.11 -10.55 -20.13
CA ALA A 35 14.89 -11.75 -20.91
C ALA A 35 16.18 -12.58 -21.04
N ASP A 36 17.32 -11.93 -21.26
CA ASP A 36 18.62 -12.57 -21.34
C ASP A 36 19.04 -13.17 -19.98
N LEU A 37 18.90 -12.39 -18.89
CA LEU A 37 19.17 -12.86 -17.53
C LEU A 37 18.32 -14.07 -17.13
N ARG A 38 17.05 -14.13 -17.57
CA ARG A 38 16.16 -15.26 -17.29
C ARG A 38 16.64 -16.57 -17.92
N ARG A 39 17.45 -16.52 -18.98
CA ARG A 39 17.98 -17.71 -19.67
C ARG A 39 19.31 -18.20 -19.07
N GLU A 40 19.99 -17.37 -18.29
CA GLU A 40 21.28 -17.74 -17.68
C GLU A 40 21.12 -18.69 -16.50
N SER A 41 21.95 -19.74 -16.49
CA SER A 41 22.06 -20.64 -15.35
C SER A 41 22.60 -19.90 -14.12
N GLY A 42 21.87 -19.99 -13.00
CA GLY A 42 22.25 -19.35 -11.72
C GLY A 42 21.54 -18.03 -11.43
N VAL A 43 20.67 -17.55 -12.34
CA VAL A 43 19.80 -16.40 -12.07
C VAL A 43 18.49 -16.88 -11.44
N GLN A 44 18.17 -16.37 -10.26
CA GLN A 44 16.89 -16.57 -9.60
C GLN A 44 16.08 -15.28 -9.65
N ARG A 45 14.81 -15.39 -10.03
CA ARG A 45 13.84 -14.30 -9.95
C ARG A 45 12.93 -14.54 -8.76
N ILE A 46 12.83 -13.53 -7.89
CA ILE A 46 11.90 -13.52 -6.75
C ILE A 46 10.85 -12.45 -7.05
N THR A 47 9.61 -12.88 -7.25
CA THR A 47 8.48 -11.96 -7.40
C THR A 47 8.00 -11.56 -6.01
N LEU A 48 8.04 -10.27 -5.71
CA LEU A 48 7.49 -9.73 -4.46
C LEU A 48 6.01 -9.41 -4.68
N GLY A 49 5.14 -10.18 -4.05
CA GLY A 49 3.71 -9.91 -3.98
C GLY A 49 3.36 -8.91 -2.86
N GLY A 50 2.08 -8.58 -2.75
CA GLY A 50 1.54 -8.00 -1.52
C GLY A 50 1.56 -9.03 -0.39
N LEU A 51 1.59 -8.52 0.84
CA LEU A 51 1.46 -9.33 2.05
C LEU A 51 0.09 -10.02 2.09
N ASP A 52 0.07 -11.27 2.54
CA ASP A 52 -1.19 -11.92 2.88
C ASP A 52 -1.79 -11.40 4.19
N GLU A 53 -3.00 -11.83 4.53
CA GLU A 53 -3.70 -11.36 5.74
C GLU A 53 -2.91 -11.63 7.03
N SER A 54 -2.18 -12.74 7.09
CA SER A 54 -1.38 -13.12 8.26
C SER A 54 -0.11 -12.27 8.37
N GLU A 55 0.52 -11.96 7.24
CA GLU A 55 1.67 -11.08 7.16
C GLU A 55 1.30 -9.62 7.45
N VAL A 56 0.12 -9.16 7.01
CA VAL A 56 -0.43 -7.86 7.39
C VAL A 56 -0.72 -7.83 8.89
N ALA A 57 -1.31 -8.88 9.47
CA ALA A 57 -1.51 -8.96 10.91
C ALA A 57 -0.18 -8.87 11.69
N ALA A 58 0.85 -9.58 11.24
CA ALA A 58 2.18 -9.50 11.81
C ALA A 58 2.79 -8.09 11.70
N LEU A 59 2.60 -7.42 10.56
CA LEU A 59 3.02 -6.02 10.36
C LEU A 59 2.33 -5.08 11.36
N LEU A 60 1.02 -5.26 11.57
CA LEU A 60 0.27 -4.47 12.56
C LEU A 60 0.73 -4.76 13.99
N GLN A 61 0.97 -6.02 14.36
CA GLN A 61 1.51 -6.38 15.68
C GLN A 61 2.85 -5.71 15.94
N ALA A 62 3.74 -5.75 14.95
CA ALA A 62 5.06 -5.12 15.03
C ALA A 62 4.94 -3.59 15.19
N GLY A 63 4.00 -2.95 14.50
CA GLY A 63 3.75 -1.51 14.62
C GLY A 63 3.06 -1.11 15.93
N ALA A 64 2.15 -1.95 16.44
CA ALA A 64 1.39 -1.69 17.66
C ALA A 64 2.16 -2.06 18.94
N GLY A 65 3.17 -2.94 18.85
CA GLY A 65 3.95 -3.41 19.99
C GLY A 65 3.21 -4.41 20.88
N HIS A 66 2.09 -4.96 20.42
CA HIS A 66 1.29 -5.95 21.15
C HIS A 66 0.60 -6.92 20.20
N ASN A 67 0.11 -8.04 20.75
CA ASN A 67 -0.71 -8.98 20.00
C ASN A 67 -2.08 -8.37 19.66
N LEU A 68 -2.55 -8.62 18.44
CA LEU A 68 -3.89 -8.22 18.01
C LEU A 68 -4.94 -9.07 18.73
N ASP A 69 -6.05 -8.43 19.09
CA ASP A 69 -7.28 -9.10 19.46
C ASP A 69 -8.11 -9.45 18.21
N SER A 70 -9.34 -9.94 18.39
CA SER A 70 -10.24 -10.27 17.27
C SER A 70 -10.46 -9.10 16.31
N ASP A 71 -10.49 -7.89 16.85
CA ASP A 71 -10.79 -6.69 16.08
C ASP A 71 -9.58 -6.25 15.27
N GLY A 72 -8.39 -6.32 15.86
CA GLY A 72 -7.13 -6.09 15.16
C GLY A 72 -6.88 -7.10 14.04
N VAL A 73 -7.14 -8.39 14.27
CA VAL A 73 -6.99 -9.45 13.24
C VAL A 73 -7.85 -9.15 12.02
N ALA A 74 -9.05 -8.67 12.26
CA ALA A 74 -10.00 -8.54 11.19
C ALA A 74 -9.92 -7.16 10.49
N LEU A 75 -9.41 -6.13 11.19
CA LEU A 75 -8.82 -4.96 10.55
C LEU A 75 -7.69 -5.35 9.58
N ALA A 76 -6.81 -6.29 9.94
CA ALA A 76 -5.76 -6.78 9.04
C ALA A 76 -6.34 -7.36 7.75
N GLY A 77 -7.42 -8.15 7.85
CA GLY A 77 -8.12 -8.68 6.67
C GLY A 77 -8.70 -7.58 5.77
N GLU A 78 -9.34 -6.56 6.33
CA GLU A 78 -9.83 -5.39 5.56
C GLU A 78 -8.70 -4.64 4.88
N LEU A 79 -7.64 -4.33 5.62
CA LEU A 79 -6.47 -3.63 5.08
C LEU A 79 -5.84 -4.43 3.95
N THR A 80 -5.72 -5.75 4.10
CA THR A 80 -5.18 -6.63 3.04
C THR A 80 -6.02 -6.53 1.78
N ARG A 81 -7.35 -6.62 1.89
CA ARG A 81 -8.26 -6.56 0.73
C ARG A 81 -8.20 -5.22 0.02
N GLU A 82 -8.16 -4.12 0.77
CA GLU A 82 -8.27 -2.76 0.24
C GLU A 82 -6.94 -2.24 -0.31
N THR A 83 -5.81 -2.72 0.24
CA THR A 83 -4.46 -2.32 -0.18
C THR A 83 -3.80 -3.32 -1.11
N GLY A 84 -4.42 -4.49 -1.33
CA GLY A 84 -3.80 -5.63 -1.99
C GLY A 84 -2.56 -6.14 -1.24
N GLY A 85 -2.50 -5.96 0.08
CA GLY A 85 -1.38 -6.35 0.93
C GLY A 85 -0.14 -5.47 0.80
N ASN A 86 -0.20 -4.32 0.12
CA ASN A 86 0.99 -3.50 -0.07
C ASN A 86 1.45 -2.86 1.25
N PRO A 87 2.65 -3.17 1.79
CA PRO A 87 3.07 -2.71 3.12
C PRO A 87 3.04 -1.19 3.30
N PHE A 88 3.37 -0.44 2.23
CA PHE A 88 3.34 1.01 2.25
C PHE A 88 1.89 1.51 2.40
N PHE A 89 0.97 1.02 1.58
CA PHE A 89 -0.43 1.43 1.67
C PHE A 89 -1.09 0.98 2.98
N VAL A 90 -0.79 -0.23 3.47
CA VAL A 90 -1.25 -0.69 4.79
C VAL A 90 -0.83 0.31 5.87
N SER A 91 0.46 0.65 5.92
CA SER A 91 1.01 1.56 6.93
C SER A 91 0.37 2.96 6.83
N GLU A 92 0.17 3.46 5.62
CA GLU A 92 -0.45 4.77 5.38
C GLU A 92 -1.93 4.80 5.80
N VAL A 93 -2.69 3.75 5.50
CA VAL A 93 -4.09 3.66 5.94
C VAL A 93 -4.17 3.57 7.45
N VAL A 94 -3.32 2.76 8.10
CA VAL A 94 -3.28 2.68 9.57
C VAL A 94 -2.92 4.01 10.20
N ARG A 95 -1.85 4.66 9.74
CA ARG A 95 -1.45 5.99 10.20
C ARG A 95 -2.62 6.97 10.09
N HIS A 96 -3.34 6.94 8.98
CA HIS A 96 -4.50 7.79 8.76
C HIS A 96 -5.67 7.50 9.71
N LEU A 97 -5.94 6.22 10.00
CA LEU A 97 -6.97 5.81 10.94
C LEU A 97 -6.64 6.23 12.38
N VAL A 98 -5.37 6.16 12.77
CA VAL A 98 -4.88 6.66 14.07
C VAL A 98 -5.02 8.18 14.17
N GLU A 99 -4.57 8.92 13.16
CA GLU A 99 -4.68 10.39 13.10
C GLU A 99 -6.12 10.89 13.24
N ARG A 100 -7.09 10.11 12.77
CA ARG A 100 -8.53 10.43 12.85
C ARG A 100 -9.23 9.91 14.10
N GLY A 101 -8.51 9.21 14.98
CA GLY A 101 -9.09 8.59 16.17
C GLY A 101 -9.99 7.39 15.88
N ALA A 102 -9.98 6.84 14.66
CA ALA A 102 -10.69 5.59 14.37
C ALA A 102 -9.99 4.37 14.99
N ILE A 103 -8.66 4.47 15.15
CA ILE A 103 -7.85 3.60 15.99
C ILE A 103 -7.30 4.47 17.12
N VAL A 104 -7.57 4.09 18.36
CA VAL A 104 -7.07 4.78 19.54
C VAL A 104 -6.22 3.84 20.37
N GLN A 105 -5.16 4.36 20.96
CA GLN A 105 -4.42 3.62 21.98
C GLN A 105 -5.13 3.83 23.31
N GLY A 106 -5.67 2.77 23.90
CA GLY A 106 -6.29 2.88 25.23
C GLY A 106 -5.26 2.84 26.35
N ASP A 107 -5.73 2.97 27.58
CA ASP A 107 -4.90 3.15 28.78
C ASP A 107 -3.94 1.97 29.06
N ASP A 108 -4.23 0.80 28.52
CA ASP A 108 -3.39 -0.41 28.56
C ASP A 108 -2.35 -0.46 27.44
N GLY A 109 -2.19 0.61 26.67
CA GLY A 109 -1.28 0.72 25.54
C GLY A 109 -1.74 -0.03 24.29
N ARG A 110 -2.95 -0.61 24.28
CA ARG A 110 -3.47 -1.39 23.16
C ARG A 110 -4.28 -0.56 22.19
N TRP A 111 -4.11 -0.82 20.90
CA TRP A 111 -4.95 -0.28 19.84
C TRP A 111 -6.37 -0.85 19.98
N ARG A 112 -7.35 0.06 20.01
CA ARG A 112 -8.78 -0.24 19.98
C ARG A 112 -9.40 0.49 18.80
N VAL A 113 -10.31 -0.17 18.11
CA VAL A 113 -11.09 0.43 17.03
C VAL A 113 -12.36 1.04 17.61
N GLU A 114 -12.60 2.33 17.38
CA GLU A 114 -13.85 2.97 17.83
C GLU A 114 -15.04 2.49 16.98
N GLY A 115 -16.11 2.02 17.64
CA GLY A 115 -17.40 1.74 17.00
C GLY A 115 -17.56 0.34 16.40
N GLY A 116 -16.67 -0.60 16.72
CA GLY A 116 -16.72 -2.00 16.27
C GLY A 116 -16.24 -2.15 14.82
N TRP A 117 -15.20 -2.95 14.62
CA TRP A 117 -14.74 -3.27 13.28
C TRP A 117 -15.79 -4.22 12.64
N ALA A 118 -16.50 -3.74 11.65
CA ALA A 118 -17.18 -4.59 10.69
C ALA A 118 -16.78 -4.06 9.31
N SER A 119 -17.02 -4.80 8.24
CA SER A 119 -16.81 -4.29 6.87
C SER A 119 -17.51 -2.94 6.62
N SER A 120 -18.61 -2.69 7.35
CA SER A 120 -19.33 -1.41 7.36
C SER A 120 -18.68 -0.31 8.22
N GLY A 121 -17.90 -0.68 9.23
CA GLY A 121 -17.11 0.22 10.08
C GLY A 121 -15.87 0.74 9.35
N PHE A 122 -15.11 -0.15 8.69
CA PHE A 122 -13.95 0.22 7.88
C PHE A 122 -14.33 1.20 6.76
N ARG A 123 -15.36 0.89 5.96
CA ARG A 123 -15.82 1.82 4.91
C ARG A 123 -16.30 3.16 5.46
N ARG A 124 -16.86 3.22 6.66
CA ARG A 124 -17.25 4.49 7.31
C ARG A 124 -16.04 5.27 7.81
N ALA A 125 -15.04 4.60 8.37
CA ALA A 125 -13.78 5.23 8.75
C ALA A 125 -13.06 5.78 7.51
N CYS A 126 -13.03 5.00 6.43
CA CYS A 126 -12.45 5.38 5.14
C CYS A 126 -13.27 6.44 4.37
N SER A 127 -14.60 6.45 4.46
CA SER A 127 -15.45 7.43 3.76
C SER A 127 -15.49 8.79 4.44
N ARG A 128 -15.41 8.84 5.77
CA ARG A 128 -15.09 10.09 6.50
C ARG A 128 -13.73 10.63 6.08
N SER A 129 -12.85 9.80 5.50
CA SER A 129 -11.53 10.18 5.03
C SER A 129 -11.33 10.51 3.55
N SER A 130 -12.35 10.46 2.70
CA SER A 130 -12.20 10.87 1.29
C SER A 130 -11.78 12.35 1.15
N PRO A 131 -10.63 12.67 0.54
CA PRO A 131 -10.22 14.06 0.26
C PRO A 131 -11.00 14.71 -0.89
N SER A 132 -11.84 13.93 -1.60
CA SER A 132 -12.56 14.35 -2.82
C SER A 132 -13.68 15.39 -2.59
N ALA A 133 -13.99 15.79 -1.36
CA ALA A 133 -15.03 16.77 -1.07
C ALA A 133 -14.50 18.21 -0.81
N ARG A 134 -13.23 18.51 -1.13
CA ARG A 134 -12.66 19.88 -1.04
C ARG A 134 -12.44 20.58 -2.38
N ALA A 135 -12.89 20.01 -3.50
CA ALA A 135 -12.92 20.71 -4.78
C ALA A 135 -14.35 20.69 -5.33
N GLY A 136 -15.08 21.80 -5.15
CA GLY A 136 -16.33 22.06 -5.87
C GLY A 136 -17.58 22.20 -4.99
N SER A 137 -17.60 23.16 -4.08
CA SER A 137 -18.87 23.76 -3.61
C SER A 137 -18.61 25.18 -3.06
N GLU A 138 -18.38 26.16 -3.94
CA GLU A 138 -18.68 27.55 -3.57
C GLU A 138 -20.20 27.76 -3.73
N PRO A 139 -20.92 28.12 -2.66
CA PRO A 139 -22.31 28.54 -2.77
C PRO A 139 -22.38 30.03 -3.12
N GLY A 140 -23.01 30.30 -4.27
CA GLY A 140 -23.85 31.48 -4.51
C GLY A 140 -23.20 32.87 -4.38
N GLN A 141 -22.94 33.51 -5.51
CA GLN A 141 -23.30 34.91 -5.67
C GLN A 141 -24.18 35.10 -6.90
N SER A 142 -25.47 35.25 -6.63
CA SER A 142 -26.38 35.93 -7.52
C SER A 142 -25.90 37.37 -7.73
N ARG A 143 -25.79 37.81 -8.99
CA ARG A 143 -26.10 39.19 -9.35
C ARG A 143 -27.01 39.18 -10.57
N ARG A 144 -28.20 39.72 -10.32
CA ARG A 144 -29.18 40.19 -11.28
C ARG A 144 -28.61 41.33 -12.15
N SER A 145 -29.37 41.58 -13.23
CA SER A 145 -29.41 42.75 -14.12
C SER A 145 -28.27 42.81 -15.15
N GLU A 146 -28.44 43.16 -16.42
CA GLU A 146 -29.43 44.01 -17.11
C GLU A 146 -29.38 43.68 -18.62
N SER A 147 -30.51 43.61 -19.34
CA SER A 147 -30.96 44.61 -20.33
C SER A 147 -30.08 44.82 -21.57
N ARG A 148 -30.56 44.33 -22.72
CA ARG A 148 -30.63 44.98 -24.08
C ARG A 148 -30.89 43.87 -25.12
N ARG A 149 -32.01 43.87 -25.85
CA ARG A 149 -32.23 44.60 -27.11
C ARG A 149 -31.07 44.48 -28.09
#